data_AF-A0A179T525-F1
#
_entry.id   AF-A0A179T525-F1
#
_cell.length_a   1.000
_cell.length_b   1.000
_cell.length_c   1.000
_cell.angle_alpha   90.00
_cell.angle_beta   90.00
_cell.angle_gamma   90.00
#
_symmetry.space_group_name_H-M   'P 1'
#
loop_
_entity.id
_entity.type
_entity.pdbx_description
1 polymer ?
#
loop_
_entity_poly.entity_id
_entity_poly.type
_entity_poly.pdbx_seq_one_letter_code
_entity_poly.pdbx_strand_id
1 'polypeptide(L)'
;MVEVKSVKIDGESIHVFNSAIYIFENSTGHTLELGIIVSEVVVNKYRHEENLILEIELLDGRVINTIMHLQDLSGGLPRLNLYCELNEIEEYQDFLMVNEDHLMFPNIEEGITLEEIRKYEMPDEKVILKMKLPIVQVEWIKKQKNADLTEIFKEAIYDYWKKHNN
;
A
#
# COMPACT_ATOMS: atom_id res chain seq x y z
N MET A 1 -13.15 19.59 2.25
CA MET A 1 -11.75 19.19 2.47
C MET A 1 -11.19 18.88 1.11
N VAL A 2 -9.91 19.17 0.87
CA VAL A 2 -9.27 18.76 -0.39
C VAL A 2 -9.26 17.24 -0.42
N GLU A 3 -9.76 16.67 -1.52
CA GLU A 3 -9.89 15.23 -1.70
C GLU A 3 -9.03 14.80 -2.89
N VAL A 4 -8.29 13.70 -2.70
CA VAL A 4 -7.46 13.12 -3.75
C VAL A 4 -8.35 12.29 -4.68
N LYS A 5 -8.24 12.56 -5.97
CA LYS A 5 -8.94 11.84 -7.03
C LYS A 5 -8.16 10.62 -7.51
N SER A 6 -6.86 10.80 -7.75
CA SER A 6 -5.96 9.73 -8.17
C SER A 6 -4.51 10.07 -7.87
N VAL A 7 -3.69 9.02 -7.74
CA VAL A 7 -2.26 9.13 -7.51
C VAL A 7 -1.52 8.27 -8.54
N LYS A 8 -0.45 8.82 -9.11
CA LYS A 8 0.57 8.05 -9.81
C LYS A 8 1.88 8.11 -9.06
N ILE A 9 2.57 6.98 -9.00
CA ILE A 9 3.90 6.85 -8.43
C ILE A 9 4.84 6.43 -9.55
N ASP A 10 5.87 7.23 -9.82
CA ASP A 10 6.85 7.01 -10.89
C ASP A 10 6.21 6.80 -12.28
N GLY A 11 5.11 7.53 -12.53
CA GLY A 11 4.33 7.45 -13.77
C GLY A 11 3.32 6.30 -13.83
N GLU A 12 3.29 5.41 -12.83
CA GLU A 12 2.33 4.31 -12.76
C GLU A 12 1.11 4.68 -11.91
N SER A 13 -0.09 4.41 -12.43
CA SER A 13 -1.33 4.60 -11.65
C SER A 13 -1.50 3.49 -10.62
N ILE A 14 -1.75 3.88 -9.37
CA ILE A 14 -2.05 2.96 -8.29
C ILE A 14 -3.52 3.03 -7.91
N HIS A 15 -4.07 1.90 -7.44
CA HIS A 15 -5.41 1.90 -6.87
C HIS A 15 -5.35 2.37 -5.42
N VAL A 16 -6.11 3.41 -5.12
CA VAL A 16 -6.22 4.02 -3.80
C VAL A 16 -7.60 3.71 -3.25
N PHE A 17 -7.66 3.00 -2.13
CA PHE A 17 -8.93 2.64 -1.48
C PHE A 17 -9.51 3.83 -0.71
N ASN A 18 -8.63 4.59 -0.05
CA ASN A 18 -8.93 5.84 0.60
C ASN A 18 -7.63 6.63 0.81
N SER A 19 -7.75 7.93 1.04
CA SER A 19 -6.62 8.83 1.10
C SER A 19 -6.93 10.09 1.87
N ALA A 20 -5.90 10.71 2.41
CA ALA A 20 -5.97 12.06 2.93
C ALA A 20 -4.71 12.83 2.52
N ILE A 21 -4.90 14.08 2.14
CA ILE A 21 -3.84 15.03 1.89
C ILE A 21 -4.04 16.24 2.80
N TYR A 22 -3.01 16.66 3.51
CA TYR A 22 -3.09 17.71 4.52
C TYR A 22 -1.73 18.38 4.72
N ILE A 23 -1.73 19.56 5.34
CA ILE A 23 -0.51 20.23 5.78
C ILE A 23 -0.25 19.86 7.23
N PHE A 24 0.97 19.45 7.54
CA PHE A 24 1.43 19.29 8.90
C PHE A 24 2.38 20.42 9.27
N GLU A 25 2.02 21.18 10.31
CA GLU A 25 2.82 22.25 10.87
C GLU A 25 3.63 21.72 12.07
N ASN A 26 4.95 21.87 12.00
CA ASN A 26 5.86 21.55 13.09
C ASN A 26 6.68 22.79 13.48
N SER A 27 7.47 22.67 14.55
CA SER A 27 8.30 23.79 15.05
C SER A 27 9.35 24.32 14.05
N THR A 28 9.63 23.58 12.98
CA THR A 28 10.68 23.86 12.00
C THR A 28 10.17 24.25 10.61
N GLY A 29 8.87 24.10 10.33
CA GLY A 29 8.29 24.36 9.01
C GLY A 29 6.95 23.67 8.78
N HIS A 30 6.57 23.55 7.51
CA HIS A 30 5.35 22.89 7.08
C HIS A 30 5.68 21.76 6.10
N THR A 31 5.02 20.62 6.25
CA THR A 31 5.10 19.52 5.28
C THR A 31 3.74 19.29 4.62
N LEU A 32 3.76 18.92 3.34
CA LEU A 32 2.61 18.34 2.68
C LEU A 32 2.63 16.84 2.96
N GLU A 33 1.60 16.35 3.62
CA GLU A 33 1.44 14.94 3.99
C GLU A 33 0.38 14.29 3.08
N LEU A 34 0.70 13.10 2.58
CA LEU A 34 -0.21 12.25 1.81
C LEU A 34 -0.21 10.84 2.44
N GLY A 35 -1.32 10.49 3.07
CA GLY A 35 -1.59 9.12 3.51
C GLY A 35 -2.55 8.43 2.54
N ILE A 36 -2.18 7.24 2.05
CA ILE A 36 -3.01 6.46 1.12
C ILE A 36 -3.11 5.00 1.55
N ILE A 37 -4.33 4.45 1.55
CA ILE A 37 -4.59 3.01 1.69
C ILE A 37 -4.49 2.37 0.30
N VAL A 38 -3.63 1.36 0.18
CA VAL A 38 -3.30 0.67 -1.07
C VAL A 38 -3.24 -0.84 -0.82
N SER A 39 -2.91 -1.65 -1.83
CA SER A 39 -2.72 -3.10 -1.65
C SER A 39 -1.39 -3.44 -0.96
N GLU A 40 -1.31 -4.63 -0.35
CA GLU A 40 -0.03 -5.15 0.13
C GLU A 40 1.03 -5.26 -0.98
N VAL A 41 0.61 -5.49 -2.23
CA VAL A 41 1.52 -5.57 -3.37
C VAL A 41 2.15 -4.20 -3.65
N VAL A 42 1.35 -3.13 -3.63
CA VAL A 42 1.84 -1.74 -3.79
C VAL A 42 2.77 -1.37 -2.65
N VAL A 43 2.40 -1.67 -1.39
CA VAL A 43 3.31 -1.43 -0.24
C VAL A 43 4.64 -2.16 -0.45
N ASN A 44 4.59 -3.44 -0.81
CA ASN A 44 5.81 -4.23 -1.00
C ASN A 44 6.67 -3.76 -2.17
N LYS A 45 6.07 -3.13 -3.18
CA LYS A 45 6.78 -2.53 -4.31
C LYS A 45 7.61 -1.32 -3.88
N TYR A 46 7.06 -0.44 -3.05
CA TYR A 46 7.66 0.87 -2.75
C TYR A 46 8.33 0.97 -1.36
N ARG A 47 8.12 0.01 -0.46
CA ARG A 47 8.64 0.02 0.94
C ARG A 47 10.16 0.21 1.12
N HIS A 48 10.94 0.06 0.05
CA HIS A 48 12.39 0.20 0.09
C HIS A 48 12.90 1.44 -0.65
N GLU A 49 12.00 2.23 -1.21
CA GLU A 49 12.32 3.48 -1.89
C GLU A 49 12.28 4.64 -0.90
N GLU A 50 13.31 5.49 -0.94
CA GLU A 50 13.38 6.68 -0.08
C GLU A 50 12.63 7.88 -0.69
N ASN A 51 12.65 7.99 -2.02
CA ASN A 51 12.11 9.12 -2.78
C ASN A 51 11.23 8.60 -3.90
N LEU A 52 10.02 9.13 -4.00
CA LEU A 52 9.05 8.75 -5.02
C LEU A 52 8.59 9.99 -5.79
N ILE A 53 8.44 9.88 -7.11
CA ILE A 53 7.89 10.96 -7.94
C ILE A 53 6.38 10.78 -7.99
N LEU A 54 5.64 11.71 -7.39
CA LEU A 54 4.18 11.67 -7.35
C LEU A 54 3.54 12.68 -8.29
N GLU A 55 2.48 12.21 -8.94
CA GLU A 55 1.47 13.03 -9.61
C GLU A 55 0.14 12.79 -8.90
N ILE A 56 -0.32 13.80 -8.14
CA ILE A 56 -1.54 13.76 -7.34
C ILE A 56 -2.59 14.64 -8.03
N GLU A 57 -3.66 14.02 -8.53
CA GLU A 57 -4.82 14.76 -9.04
C GLU A 57 -5.84 14.93 -7.92
N LEU A 58 -6.29 16.16 -7.69
CA LEU A 58 -7.31 16.50 -6.70
C LEU A 58 -8.69 16.54 -7.36
N LEU A 59 -9.77 16.36 -6.59
CA LEU A 59 -11.14 16.38 -7.12
C LEU A 59 -11.53 17.72 -7.74
N ASP A 60 -10.91 18.82 -7.32
CA ASP A 60 -11.12 20.16 -7.90
C ASP A 60 -10.35 20.39 -9.22
N GLY A 61 -9.59 19.40 -9.68
CA GLY A 61 -8.84 19.42 -10.94
C GLY A 61 -7.41 19.96 -10.83
N ARG A 62 -6.95 20.37 -9.63
CA ARG A 62 -5.53 20.69 -9.42
C ARG A 62 -4.69 19.41 -9.53
N VAL A 63 -3.46 19.57 -10.03
CA VAL A 63 -2.47 18.49 -10.12
C VAL A 63 -1.21 18.93 -9.40
N ILE A 64 -0.79 18.15 -8.42
CA ILE A 64 0.46 18.36 -7.68
C ILE A 64 1.48 17.36 -8.21
N ASN A 65 2.58 17.88 -8.74
CA ASN A 65 3.74 17.09 -9.14
C ASN A 65 4.88 17.38 -8.18
N THR A 66 5.27 16.39 -7.39
CA THR A 66 6.29 16.58 -6.35
C THR A 66 7.08 15.30 -6.11
N ILE A 67 8.25 15.44 -5.49
CA ILE A 67 9.01 14.32 -4.96
C ILE A 67 8.69 14.24 -3.48
N MET A 68 8.16 13.12 -3.02
CA MET A 68 7.88 12.90 -1.59
C MET A 68 8.71 11.76 -1.04
N HIS A 69 8.96 11.83 0.26
CA HIS A 69 9.69 10.86 1.03
C HIS A 69 8.72 9.87 1.68
N LEU A 70 9.06 8.57 1.64
CA LEU A 70 8.27 7.55 2.31
C LEU A 70 8.54 7.57 3.82
N GLN A 71 7.48 7.63 4.62
CA GLN A 71 7.54 7.51 6.07
C GLN A 71 7.14 6.08 6.48
N ASP A 72 8.05 5.39 7.18
CA ASP A 72 7.80 4.04 7.70
C ASP A 72 6.92 4.12 8.96
N LEU A 73 5.62 3.97 8.77
CA LEU A 73 4.65 3.86 9.87
C LEU A 73 4.15 2.43 9.96
N SER A 74 4.52 1.76 11.06
CA SER A 74 4.12 0.38 11.33
C SER A 74 2.68 0.27 11.84
N GLY A 75 2.02 -0.83 11.46
CA GLY A 75 0.66 -1.19 11.91
C GLY A 75 -0.47 -0.59 11.05
N GLY A 76 -1.67 -1.15 11.19
CA GLY A 76 -2.87 -0.75 10.44
C GLY A 76 -3.07 -1.51 9.13
N LEU A 77 -3.91 -0.95 8.27
CA LEU A 77 -4.10 -1.44 6.90
C LEU A 77 -2.86 -1.15 6.02
N PRO A 78 -2.67 -1.86 4.91
CA PRO A 78 -1.57 -1.58 3.98
C PRO A 78 -1.67 -0.15 3.45
N ARG A 79 -0.64 0.66 3.71
CA ARG A 79 -0.64 2.09 3.42
C ARG A 79 0.73 2.61 3.04
N LEU A 80 0.75 3.72 2.31
CA LEU A 80 1.93 4.55 2.10
C LEU A 80 1.66 5.91 2.74
N ASN A 81 2.62 6.38 3.54
CA ASN A 81 2.61 7.73 4.10
C ASN A 81 3.78 8.48 3.50
N LEU A 82 3.49 9.59 2.83
CA LEU A 82 4.42 10.33 1.99
C LEU A 82 4.44 11.78 2.44
N TYR A 83 5.62 12.38 2.51
CA TYR A 83 5.74 13.78 2.89
C TYR A 83 6.76 14.54 2.05
N CYS A 84 6.56 15.84 1.88
CA CYS A 84 7.59 16.74 1.37
C CYS A 84 7.52 18.10 2.09
N GLU A 85 8.68 18.73 2.27
CA GLU A 85 8.78 20.07 2.84
C GLU A 85 8.12 21.11 1.92
N LEU A 86 7.38 22.05 2.51
CA LEU A 86 6.76 23.17 1.82
C LEU A 86 7.50 24.47 2.12
N ASN A 87 7.86 25.19 1.05
CA ASN A 87 8.46 26.52 1.15
C ASN A 87 7.42 27.64 1.12
N GLU A 88 6.27 27.43 0.46
CA GLU A 88 5.21 28.42 0.27
C GLU A 88 3.86 27.78 0.61
N ILE A 89 3.25 28.19 1.72
CA ILE A 89 1.99 27.62 2.22
C ILE A 89 0.75 28.27 1.55
N GLU A 90 0.94 29.43 0.92
CA GLU A 90 -0.12 30.23 0.32
C GLU A 90 -0.89 29.48 -0.78
N GLU A 91 -0.24 28.51 -1.45
CA GLU A 91 -0.86 27.65 -2.47
C GLU A 91 -1.79 26.56 -1.89
N TYR A 92 -1.73 26.33 -0.57
CA TYR A 92 -2.38 25.22 0.12
C TYR A 92 -3.40 25.68 1.19
N GLN A 93 -3.88 26.93 1.12
CA GLN A 93 -4.76 27.52 2.16
C GLN A 93 -6.06 26.76 2.42
N ASP A 94 -6.53 25.97 1.46
CA ASP A 94 -7.77 25.19 1.57
C ASP A 94 -7.56 23.74 2.04
N PHE A 95 -6.30 23.35 2.26
CA PHE A 95 -5.94 22.05 2.83
C PHE A 95 -6.21 22.05 4.34
N LEU A 96 -6.52 20.85 4.86
CA LEU A 96 -6.57 20.67 6.30
C LEU A 96 -5.17 20.94 6.88
N MET A 97 -5.08 21.79 7.89
CA MET A 97 -3.83 22.03 8.62
C MET A 97 -3.89 21.35 9.97
N VAL A 98 -2.88 20.52 10.26
CA VAL A 98 -2.74 19.75 11.49
C VAL A 98 -1.41 20.13 12.14
N ASN A 99 -1.33 20.13 13.47
CA ASN A 99 -0.09 20.37 14.20
C ASN A 99 0.08 19.33 15.32
N GLU A 100 1.22 19.38 16.01
CA GLU A 100 1.55 18.45 17.10
C GLU A 100 0.52 18.43 18.26
N ASP A 101 -0.19 19.55 18.47
CA ASP A 101 -1.18 19.70 19.55
C ASP A 101 -2.60 19.24 19.15
N HIS A 102 -2.85 18.99 17.87
CA HIS A 102 -4.16 18.57 17.37
C HIS A 102 -4.31 17.03 17.40
N LEU A 103 -5.37 16.57 18.06
CA LEU A 103 -5.72 15.14 18.18
C LEU A 103 -6.47 14.56 16.97
N MET A 104 -6.71 15.35 15.91
CA MET A 104 -7.55 14.94 14.78
C MET A 104 -6.74 14.81 13.50
N PHE A 105 -6.07 13.67 13.37
CA PHE A 105 -5.54 13.22 12.08
C PHE A 105 -6.66 12.63 11.22
N PRO A 106 -6.62 12.78 9.89
CA PRO A 106 -7.55 12.10 9.00
C PRO A 106 -7.52 10.58 9.19
N ASN A 107 -8.68 9.96 9.40
CA ASN A 107 -8.79 8.51 9.51
C ASN A 107 -9.04 7.88 8.13
N ILE A 108 -7.96 7.52 7.43
CA ILE A 108 -8.05 6.91 6.11
C ILE A 108 -8.43 5.42 6.13
N GLU A 109 -8.43 4.77 7.30
CA GLU A 109 -8.80 3.35 7.44
C GLU A 109 -10.32 3.16 7.62
N GLU A 110 -11.06 4.24 7.88
CA GLU A 110 -12.49 4.16 8.17
C GLU A 110 -13.27 3.52 7.02
N GLY A 111 -14.00 2.44 7.33
CA GLY A 111 -14.83 1.74 6.37
C GLY A 111 -14.10 0.81 5.41
N ILE A 112 -12.78 0.61 5.54
CA ILE A 112 -12.01 -0.34 4.73
C ILE A 112 -11.68 -1.59 5.53
N THR A 113 -11.84 -2.76 4.91
CA THR A 113 -11.40 -4.04 5.47
C THR A 113 -10.22 -4.62 4.70
N LEU A 114 -9.37 -5.39 5.37
CA LEU A 114 -8.26 -6.10 4.72
C LEU A 114 -8.76 -7.11 3.69
N GLU A 115 -9.93 -7.71 3.94
CA GLU A 115 -10.58 -8.63 3.02
C GLU A 115 -10.96 -7.95 1.70
N GLU A 116 -11.41 -6.70 1.71
CA GLU A 116 -11.71 -5.94 0.50
C GLU A 116 -10.46 -5.63 -0.31
N ILE A 117 -9.38 -5.25 0.37
CA ILE A 117 -8.08 -5.01 -0.27
C ILE A 117 -7.60 -6.28 -0.99
N ARG A 118 -7.64 -7.42 -0.31
CA ARG A 118 -7.20 -8.71 -0.87
C ARG A 118 -8.11 -9.28 -1.95
N LYS A 119 -9.38 -8.85 -2.02
CA LYS A 119 -10.27 -9.16 -3.15
C LYS A 119 -9.86 -8.42 -4.42
N TYR A 120 -9.36 -7.19 -4.27
CA TYR A 120 -8.83 -6.42 -5.39
C TYR A 120 -7.48 -6.98 -5.85
N GLU A 121 -6.56 -7.20 -4.92
CA GLU A 121 -5.23 -7.71 -5.22
C GLU A 121 -4.69 -8.57 -4.07
N MET A 122 -4.58 -9.87 -4.30
CA MET A 122 -4.06 -10.83 -3.31
C MET A 122 -2.52 -10.87 -3.38
N PRO A 123 -1.80 -10.57 -2.29
CA PRO A 123 -0.35 -10.71 -2.27
C PRO A 123 0.06 -12.20 -2.26
N ASP A 124 1.14 -12.51 -2.98
CA ASP A 124 1.82 -13.80 -2.86
C ASP A 124 2.93 -13.72 -1.80
N GLU A 125 2.93 -14.68 -0.86
CA GLU A 125 3.99 -14.80 0.14
C GLU A 125 4.79 -16.11 -0.02
N LYS A 126 6.11 -16.00 0.17
CA LYS A 126 6.98 -17.17 0.17
C LYS A 126 6.94 -17.87 1.52
N VAL A 127 6.57 -19.15 1.50
CA VAL A 127 6.58 -20.02 2.69
C VAL A 127 7.54 -21.18 2.51
N ILE A 128 8.18 -21.61 3.60
CA ILE A 128 9.04 -22.80 3.62
C ILE A 128 8.27 -23.96 4.22
N LEU A 129 8.01 -24.99 3.42
CA LEU A 129 7.30 -26.19 3.85
C LEU A 129 8.28 -27.36 4.05
N LYS A 130 8.26 -27.98 5.23
CA LYS A 130 9.02 -29.21 5.53
C LYS A 130 8.08 -30.40 5.57
N MET A 131 8.27 -31.37 4.68
CA MET A 131 7.38 -32.53 4.53
C MET A 131 8.15 -33.85 4.53
N LYS A 132 7.46 -34.93 4.92
CA LYS A 132 7.92 -36.31 4.77
C LYS A 132 7.03 -37.02 3.75
N LEU A 133 7.60 -37.37 2.60
CA LEU A 133 6.88 -37.97 1.47
C LEU A 133 7.49 -39.33 1.07
N PRO A 134 6.72 -40.23 0.44
CA PRO A 134 7.25 -41.41 -0.23
C PRO A 134 8.36 -41.05 -1.23
N ILE A 135 9.39 -41.90 -1.33
CA ILE A 135 10.58 -41.62 -2.14
C ILE A 135 10.26 -41.31 -3.61
N VAL A 136 9.31 -42.04 -4.21
CA VAL A 136 8.85 -41.81 -5.58
C VAL A 136 8.27 -40.42 -5.81
N GLN A 137 7.60 -39.83 -4.81
CA GLN A 137 7.09 -38.46 -4.90
C GLN A 137 8.22 -37.45 -4.77
N VAL A 138 9.19 -37.69 -3.89
CA VAL A 138 10.38 -36.84 -3.74
C VAL A 138 11.17 -36.79 -5.06
N GLU A 139 11.38 -37.94 -5.70
CA GLU A 139 12.07 -38.04 -6.99
C GLU A 139 11.32 -37.31 -8.10
N TRP A 140 9.99 -37.38 -8.11
CA TRP A 140 9.17 -36.66 -9.08
C TRP A 140 9.22 -35.14 -8.86
N ILE A 141 9.09 -34.66 -7.61
CA ILE A 141 9.17 -33.23 -7.26
C ILE A 141 10.51 -32.64 -7.70
N LYS A 142 11.62 -33.34 -7.45
CA LYS A 142 12.97 -32.89 -7.82
C LYS A 142 13.17 -32.70 -9.32
N LYS A 143 12.29 -33.23 -10.17
CA LYS A 143 12.34 -33.10 -11.64
C LYS A 143 11.49 -31.95 -12.17
N GLN A 144 10.65 -31.34 -11.35
CA GLN A 144 9.74 -30.25 -11.76
C GLN A 144 10.41 -28.88 -11.59
N LYS A 145 9.93 -27.88 -12.35
CA LYS A 145 10.32 -26.49 -12.13
C LYS A 145 9.58 -25.93 -10.92
N ASN A 146 10.20 -24.95 -10.25
CA ASN A 146 9.60 -24.34 -9.06
C ASN A 146 8.25 -23.64 -9.35
N ALA A 147 8.11 -23.02 -10.53
CA ALA A 147 6.84 -22.41 -10.95
C ALA A 147 5.72 -23.45 -11.05
N ASP A 148 5.99 -24.58 -11.71
CA ASP A 148 5.02 -25.67 -11.87
C ASP A 148 4.64 -26.27 -10.50
N LEU A 149 5.63 -26.47 -9.61
CA LEU A 149 5.36 -26.94 -8.25
C LEU A 149 4.50 -25.95 -7.46
N THR A 150 4.77 -24.65 -7.60
CA THR A 150 4.00 -23.60 -6.91
C THR A 150 2.54 -23.68 -7.30
N GLU A 151 2.25 -23.83 -8.60
CA GLU A 151 0.88 -23.94 -9.09
C GLU A 151 0.19 -25.22 -8.58
N ILE A 152 0.88 -26.35 -8.65
CA ILE A 152 0.35 -27.63 -8.16
C ILE A 152 0.02 -27.57 -6.66
N PHE A 153 0.88 -26.95 -5.86
CA PHE A 153 0.61 -26.77 -4.43
C PHE A 153 -0.51 -25.76 -4.18
N LYS A 154 -0.61 -24.67 -4.95
CA LYS A 154 -1.73 -23.72 -4.87
C LYS A 154 -3.06 -24.44 -5.10
N GLU A 155 -3.18 -25.17 -6.21
CA GLU A 155 -4.38 -25.94 -6.55
C GLU A 155 -4.72 -26.98 -5.46
N ALA A 156 -3.73 -27.77 -5.03
CA ALA A 156 -3.94 -28.80 -4.02
C ALA A 156 -4.41 -28.23 -2.67
N ILE A 157 -3.88 -27.06 -2.26
CA ILE A 157 -4.29 -26.37 -1.04
C ILE A 157 -5.73 -25.87 -1.17
N TYR A 158 -6.08 -25.22 -2.29
CA TYR A 158 -7.44 -24.74 -2.53
C TYR A 158 -8.47 -25.87 -2.53
N ASP A 159 -8.17 -26.97 -3.22
CA ASP A 159 -9.03 -28.14 -3.26
C ASP A 159 -9.21 -28.78 -1.88
N TYR A 160 -8.13 -28.90 -1.11
CA TYR A 160 -8.19 -29.44 0.24
C TYR A 160 -9.00 -28.54 1.17
N TRP A 161 -8.76 -27.22 1.13
CA TRP A 161 -9.46 -26.23 1.94
C TRP A 161 -10.97 -26.25 1.63
N LYS A 162 -11.35 -26.20 0.35
CA LYS A 162 -12.76 -26.23 -0.08
C LYS A 162 -13.51 -27.48 0.39
N LYS A 163 -12.83 -28.63 0.46
CA LYS A 163 -13.42 -29.89 0.92
C LYS A 163 -13.64 -29.97 2.43
N HIS A 164 -12.91 -29.19 3.23
CA HIS A 164 -12.89 -29.33 4.69
C HIS A 164 -13.48 -28.13 5.45
N ASN A 165 -13.64 -26.96 4.80
CA ASN A 165 -14.19 -25.75 5.42
C ASN A 165 -15.48 -25.25 4.75
N ASN A 166 -16.26 -26.15 4.15
CA ASN A 166 -17.63 -25.91 3.69
C ASN A 166 -18.64 -26.63 4.57
#